data_AF-A0AAV2I1H3-F1
#
_entry.id   AF-A0AAV2I1H3-F1
#
_cell.length_a   1.000
_cell.length_b   1.000
_cell.length_c   1.000
_cell.angle_alpha   90.00
_cell.angle_beta   90.00
_cell.angle_gamma   90.00
#
_symmetry.space_group_name_H-M   'P 1'
#
loop_
_entity.id
_entity.type
_entity.pdbx_description
1 polymer ?
#
loop_
_entity_poly.entity_id
_entity_poly.type
_entity_poly.pdbx_seq_one_letter_code
_entity_poly.pdbx_strand_id
1 'polypeptide(L)'
;MGKMKRMRQKLHTAAVKSKKDKSTTIKDDEEMMEDTSLMPPPPAPSIGENFFQNVNIPALALLAQKLPDFDASSAVTSKTFKGHNLKKKDKQKIRHEVWMSKVDKLQTVKKKEKERKRKQKTPIVGDLTPIEDALPTLELLMKKSTGETTKRFFIFLHRENQEKPRPIPQEKKRKKQLLEDITLFHKIVQHPLFKENASGTIKEHLKHKLEMEQEEDRLALKKEKNEMLRKM
;
A
#
# COMPACT_ATOMS: atom_id res chain seq x y z
N MET A 1 -34.51 -15.91 -35.85
CA MET A 1 -33.52 -14.97 -36.44
C MET A 1 -32.62 -14.39 -35.35
N GLY A 2 -31.55 -15.09 -34.99
CA GLY A 2 -30.63 -14.68 -33.93
C GLY A 2 -29.73 -13.53 -34.38
N LYS A 3 -29.59 -12.49 -33.55
CA LYS A 3 -28.72 -11.33 -33.86
C LYS A 3 -27.25 -11.75 -33.77
N MET A 4 -26.56 -11.77 -34.92
CA MET A 4 -25.13 -12.03 -35.01
C MET A 4 -24.35 -10.96 -34.22
N LYS A 5 -23.63 -11.37 -33.17
CA LYS A 5 -22.74 -10.46 -32.42
C LYS A 5 -21.52 -10.15 -33.29
N ARG A 6 -21.39 -8.89 -33.73
CA ARG A 6 -20.17 -8.40 -34.38
C ARG A 6 -18.96 -8.57 -33.46
N MET A 7 -17.91 -9.21 -33.98
CA MET A 7 -16.59 -9.28 -33.36
C MET A 7 -16.06 -7.86 -33.13
N ARG A 8 -15.69 -7.57 -31.88
CA ARG A 8 -15.10 -6.27 -31.52
C ARG A 8 -13.61 -6.32 -31.89
N GLN A 9 -13.22 -5.52 -32.86
CA GLN A 9 -11.82 -5.33 -33.23
C GLN A 9 -11.10 -4.59 -32.08
N LYS A 10 -10.06 -5.21 -31.51
CA LYS A 10 -9.20 -4.57 -30.52
C LYS A 10 -8.25 -3.62 -31.24
N LEU A 11 -8.57 -2.33 -31.25
CA LEU A 11 -7.70 -1.27 -31.76
C LEU A 11 -6.72 -0.84 -30.65
N HIS A 12 -5.74 -1.67 -30.34
CA HIS A 12 -4.54 -1.20 -29.66
C HIS A 12 -3.41 -1.20 -30.69
N THR A 13 -3.04 -0.01 -31.16
CA THR A 13 -1.82 0.19 -31.94
C THR A 13 -0.64 0.03 -31.00
N ALA A 14 0.29 -0.89 -31.32
CA ALA A 14 1.54 -1.03 -30.59
C ALA A 14 2.31 0.29 -30.59
N ALA A 15 2.91 0.65 -29.45
CA ALA A 15 3.71 1.87 -29.34
C ALA A 15 4.92 1.79 -30.29
N VAL A 16 4.99 2.72 -31.25
CA VAL A 16 6.13 2.87 -32.15
C VAL A 16 7.33 3.32 -31.32
N LYS A 17 8.32 2.44 -31.16
CA LYS A 17 9.65 2.85 -30.69
C LYS A 17 10.32 3.63 -31.83
N SER A 18 10.52 4.93 -31.63
CA SER A 18 11.37 5.72 -32.52
C SER A 18 12.81 5.24 -32.37
N LYS A 19 13.31 4.51 -33.38
CA LYS A 19 14.74 4.39 -33.62
C LYS A 19 15.24 5.77 -34.06
N LYS A 20 16.19 6.33 -33.32
CA LYS A 20 16.97 7.49 -33.75
C LYS A 20 18.45 7.07 -33.77
N ASP A 21 18.89 6.60 -34.93
CA ASP A 21 20.29 6.61 -35.39
C ASP A 21 20.68 8.07 -35.73
N LYS A 22 21.90 8.60 -35.74
CA LYS A 22 23.32 8.30 -35.40
C LYS A 22 23.97 9.73 -35.38
N SER A 23 25.03 10.07 -34.64
CA SER A 23 26.43 9.75 -34.94
C SER A 23 27.36 10.37 -33.87
N THR A 24 28.38 9.63 -33.42
CA THR A 24 29.81 10.02 -33.46
C THR A 24 30.69 8.86 -32.99
N THR A 25 31.63 8.54 -33.88
CA THR A 25 32.79 7.64 -33.90
C THR A 25 33.52 7.38 -32.57
N ILE A 26 33.91 6.12 -32.33
CA ILE A 26 35.28 5.62 -32.06
C ILE A 26 35.27 4.09 -32.26
N LYS A 27 36.39 3.58 -32.78
CA LYS A 27 36.59 2.25 -33.35
C LYS A 27 37.01 1.21 -32.30
N ASP A 28 36.92 -0.03 -32.77
CA ASP A 28 37.72 -1.23 -32.45
C ASP A 28 37.05 -2.36 -31.65
N ASP A 29 37.35 -3.56 -32.16
CA ASP A 29 37.13 -4.93 -31.71
C ASP A 29 35.86 -5.66 -32.21
N GLU A 30 36.05 -6.30 -33.36
CA GLU A 30 35.32 -7.48 -33.83
C GLU A 30 35.59 -8.66 -32.87
N GLU A 31 34.55 -9.16 -32.20
CA GLU A 31 34.45 -10.58 -31.87
C GLU A 31 33.06 -11.11 -32.17
N MET A 32 33.06 -12.20 -32.92
CA MET A 32 31.93 -13.00 -33.36
C MET A 32 31.11 -13.50 -32.17
N MET A 33 29.80 -13.28 -32.17
CA MET A 33 28.89 -14.01 -31.27
C MET A 33 27.69 -14.50 -32.07
N GLU A 34 27.72 -15.80 -32.30
CA GLU A 34 26.75 -16.62 -33.00
C GLU A 34 25.36 -16.56 -32.34
N ASP A 35 24.35 -16.61 -33.20
CA ASP A 35 22.99 -17.00 -32.89
C ASP A 35 22.98 -18.36 -32.16
N THR A 36 22.72 -18.37 -30.86
CA THR A 36 22.31 -19.60 -30.15
C THR A 36 21.14 -19.31 -29.21
N SER A 37 19.96 -19.69 -29.72
CA SER A 37 18.75 -20.13 -29.01
C SER A 37 18.68 -19.91 -27.49
N LEU A 38 17.82 -18.97 -27.08
CA LEU A 38 17.25 -18.90 -25.74
C LEU A 38 16.47 -20.20 -25.43
N MET A 39 17.06 -21.09 -24.64
CA MET A 39 16.32 -22.19 -24.00
C MET A 39 15.31 -21.62 -22.99
N PRO A 40 14.05 -22.10 -22.97
CA PRO A 40 13.09 -21.71 -21.95
C PRO A 40 13.51 -22.29 -20.57
N PRO A 41 13.26 -21.56 -19.47
CA PRO A 41 13.56 -22.02 -18.12
C PRO A 41 12.74 -23.28 -17.77
N PRO A 42 13.30 -24.21 -16.96
CA PRO A 42 12.60 -25.43 -16.58
C PRO A 42 11.30 -25.13 -15.83
N PRO A 43 10.23 -25.91 -16.05
CA PRO A 43 8.97 -25.73 -15.33
C PRO A 43 9.20 -25.96 -13.83
N ALA A 44 8.68 -25.04 -13.02
CA ALA A 44 8.62 -25.18 -11.57
C ALA A 44 7.98 -26.54 -11.21
N PRO A 45 8.40 -27.20 -10.12
CA PRO A 45 7.80 -28.47 -9.70
C PRO A 45 6.30 -28.27 -9.55
N SER A 46 5.52 -29.08 -10.26
CA SER A 46 4.07 -29.13 -10.13
C SER A 46 3.74 -29.54 -8.70
N ILE A 47 3.39 -28.56 -7.87
CA ILE A 47 2.67 -28.81 -6.63
C ILE A 47 1.41 -29.58 -7.03
N GLY A 48 1.35 -30.85 -6.62
CA GLY A 48 0.35 -31.81 -7.07
C GLY A 48 -1.07 -31.28 -6.97
N GLU A 49 -1.91 -31.66 -7.94
CA GLU A 49 -3.27 -31.15 -8.19
C GLU A 49 -4.27 -31.34 -7.03
N ASN A 50 -3.83 -31.90 -5.89
CA ASN A 50 -4.69 -32.41 -4.83
C ASN A 50 -4.34 -31.87 -3.43
N PHE A 51 -3.88 -30.63 -3.31
CA PHE A 51 -3.54 -30.04 -2.01
C PHE A 51 -4.74 -29.93 -1.04
N PHE A 52 -5.97 -29.92 -1.58
CA PHE A 52 -7.20 -29.71 -0.81
C PHE A 52 -8.10 -30.95 -0.71
N GLN A 53 -7.65 -32.12 -1.18
CA GLN A 53 -8.49 -33.33 -1.20
C GLN A 53 -9.01 -33.74 0.19
N ASN A 54 -8.29 -33.40 1.26
CA ASN A 54 -8.65 -33.76 2.63
C ASN A 54 -9.39 -32.66 3.40
N VAL A 55 -9.76 -31.56 2.74
CA VAL A 55 -10.44 -30.44 3.38
C VAL A 55 -11.95 -30.60 3.20
N ASN A 56 -12.60 -31.21 4.18
CA ASN A 56 -14.06 -31.35 4.23
C ASN A 56 -14.70 -30.07 4.80
N ILE A 57 -15.16 -29.17 3.93
CA ILE A 57 -15.89 -27.96 4.33
C ILE A 57 -17.40 -28.23 4.16
N PRO A 58 -18.16 -28.37 5.26
CA PRO A 58 -19.60 -28.62 5.17
C PRO A 58 -20.32 -27.41 4.55
N ALA A 59 -21.19 -27.65 3.56
CA ALA A 59 -21.89 -26.62 2.79
C ALA A 59 -22.71 -25.63 3.67
N LEU A 60 -23.18 -26.08 4.83
CA LEU A 60 -23.87 -25.24 5.82
C LEU A 60 -22.97 -24.13 6.40
N ALA A 61 -21.66 -24.40 6.57
CA ALA A 61 -20.71 -23.41 7.07
C ALA A 61 -20.44 -22.28 6.06
N LEU A 62 -20.54 -22.57 4.76
CA LEU A 62 -20.37 -21.58 3.69
C LEU A 62 -21.60 -20.67 3.54
N LEU A 63 -22.81 -21.21 3.74
CA LEU A 63 -24.06 -20.44 3.61
C LEU A 63 -24.29 -19.44 4.75
N ALA A 64 -23.82 -19.76 5.96
CA ALA A 64 -23.91 -18.86 7.11
C ALA A 64 -22.98 -17.63 6.98
N GLN A 65 -21.92 -17.74 6.17
CA GLN A 65 -20.97 -16.68 5.97
C GLN A 65 -21.44 -15.73 4.85
N LYS A 66 -22.35 -14.81 5.19
CA LYS A 66 -22.58 -13.63 4.34
C LYS A 66 -21.34 -12.75 4.41
N LEU A 67 -20.36 -13.08 3.58
CA LEU A 67 -19.21 -12.21 3.32
C LEU A 67 -19.77 -10.88 2.81
N PRO A 68 -19.41 -9.75 3.43
CA PRO A 68 -19.74 -8.45 2.85
C PRO A 68 -19.16 -8.41 1.44
N ASP A 69 -19.96 -7.94 0.49
CA ASP A 69 -19.56 -7.86 -0.92
C ASP A 69 -18.40 -6.86 -1.02
N PHE A 70 -17.15 -7.34 -0.96
CA PHE A 70 -15.96 -6.49 -1.03
C PHE A 70 -15.82 -5.81 -2.40
N ASP A 71 -16.53 -6.33 -3.40
CA ASP A 71 -16.71 -5.72 -4.73
C ASP A 71 -17.94 -4.78 -4.80
N ALA A 72 -18.53 -4.40 -3.65
CA ALA A 72 -19.33 -3.19 -3.53
C ALA A 72 -18.39 -1.98 -3.66
N SER A 73 -17.85 -1.82 -4.87
CA SER A 73 -17.11 -0.66 -5.30
C SER A 73 -17.88 0.58 -4.85
N SER A 74 -17.20 1.56 -4.25
CA SER A 74 -17.77 2.86 -3.86
C SER A 74 -18.42 3.67 -5.01
N ALA A 75 -18.51 3.09 -6.21
CA ALA A 75 -19.15 3.62 -7.38
C ALA A 75 -20.49 2.91 -7.62
N VAL A 76 -21.52 3.69 -7.93
CA VAL A 76 -22.85 3.20 -8.32
C VAL A 76 -22.74 2.49 -9.68
N THR A 77 -22.52 1.17 -9.66
CA THR A 77 -22.37 0.34 -10.87
C THR A 77 -23.73 -0.16 -11.38
N SER A 78 -23.77 -0.77 -12.56
CA SER A 78 -24.98 -1.44 -13.08
C SER A 78 -25.54 -2.50 -12.11
N LYS A 79 -24.70 -3.08 -11.24
CA LYS A 79 -25.11 -4.02 -10.19
C LYS A 79 -25.96 -3.35 -9.09
N THR A 80 -25.70 -2.09 -8.75
CA THR A 80 -26.44 -1.36 -7.68
C THR A 80 -27.92 -1.13 -8.00
N PHE A 81 -28.30 -1.13 -9.28
CA PHE A 81 -29.69 -0.99 -9.71
C PHE A 81 -30.32 -2.30 -10.20
N LYS A 82 -29.63 -3.44 -10.02
CA LYS A 82 -30.13 -4.74 -10.45
C LYS A 82 -31.30 -5.14 -9.55
N GLY A 83 -32.45 -5.47 -10.15
CA GLY A 83 -33.70 -5.72 -9.43
C GLY A 83 -34.59 -4.49 -9.21
N HIS A 84 -34.10 -3.28 -9.53
CA HIS A 84 -34.90 -2.06 -9.43
C HIS A 84 -35.32 -1.58 -10.83
N ASN A 85 -36.64 -1.57 -11.10
CA ASN A 85 -37.26 -1.18 -12.37
C ASN A 85 -37.25 0.35 -12.59
N LEU A 86 -36.08 0.98 -12.46
CA LEU A 86 -35.91 2.41 -12.69
C LEU A 86 -35.68 2.72 -14.17
N LYS A 87 -36.18 3.88 -14.62
CA LYS A 87 -35.91 4.37 -15.98
C LYS A 87 -34.43 4.78 -16.11
N LYS A 88 -33.94 4.83 -17.35
CA LYS A 88 -32.54 5.21 -17.65
C LYS A 88 -32.19 6.60 -17.09
N LYS A 89 -33.15 7.53 -17.13
CA LYS A 89 -33.02 8.90 -16.61
C LYS A 89 -32.84 8.91 -15.09
N ASP A 90 -33.64 8.14 -14.37
CA ASP A 90 -33.56 8.04 -12.91
C ASP A 90 -32.22 7.45 -12.47
N LYS A 91 -31.76 6.38 -13.13
CA LYS A 91 -30.43 5.80 -12.87
C LYS A 91 -29.30 6.78 -13.14
N GLN A 92 -29.44 7.65 -14.14
CA GLN A 92 -28.46 8.70 -14.42
C GLN A 92 -28.46 9.79 -13.35
N LYS A 93 -29.65 10.21 -12.89
CA LYS A 93 -29.81 11.19 -11.82
C LYS A 93 -29.17 10.70 -10.53
N ILE A 94 -29.46 9.47 -10.12
CA ILE A 94 -28.89 8.87 -8.90
C ILE A 94 -27.37 8.77 -8.99
N ARG A 95 -26.81 8.36 -10.13
CA ARG A 95 -25.35 8.35 -10.32
C ARG A 95 -24.74 9.74 -10.16
N HIS A 96 -25.39 10.76 -10.71
CA HIS A 96 -24.95 12.13 -10.60
C HIS A 96 -25.04 12.65 -9.16
N GLU A 97 -26.16 12.44 -8.48
CA GLU A 97 -26.37 12.84 -7.09
C GLU A 97 -25.36 12.18 -6.14
N VAL A 98 -25.11 10.88 -6.29
CA VAL A 98 -24.10 10.18 -5.48
C VAL A 98 -22.70 10.71 -5.76
N TRP A 99 -22.39 11.02 -7.02
CA TRP A 99 -21.12 11.62 -7.38
C TRP A 99 -20.96 13.03 -6.80
N MET A 100 -21.98 13.89 -6.93
CA MET A 100 -21.98 15.24 -6.33
C MET A 100 -21.84 15.17 -4.82
N SER A 101 -22.60 14.31 -4.14
CA SER A 101 -22.47 14.07 -2.70
C SER A 101 -21.05 13.65 -2.29
N LYS A 102 -20.36 12.86 -3.12
CA LYS A 102 -18.96 12.49 -2.88
C LYS A 102 -18.02 13.70 -3.05
N VAL A 103 -18.23 14.53 -4.05
CA VAL A 103 -17.45 15.76 -4.28
C VAL A 103 -17.65 16.73 -3.11
N ASP A 104 -18.89 16.95 -2.67
CA ASP A 104 -19.23 17.86 -1.56
C ASP A 104 -18.58 17.39 -0.25
N LYS A 105 -18.58 16.08 0.03
CA LYS A 105 -17.87 15.50 1.17
C LYS A 105 -16.36 15.79 1.11
N LEU A 106 -15.73 15.71 -0.06
CA LEU A 106 -14.31 16.04 -0.20
C LEU A 106 -14.05 17.54 -0.01
N GLN A 107 -14.92 18.40 -0.54
CA GLN A 107 -14.80 19.85 -0.38
C GLN A 107 -14.98 20.28 1.08
N THR A 108 -15.96 19.71 1.79
CA THR A 108 -16.19 19.98 3.21
C THR A 108 -15.02 19.55 4.08
N VAL A 109 -14.43 18.37 3.83
CA VAL A 109 -13.20 17.93 4.51
C VAL A 109 -12.04 18.91 4.27
N LYS A 110 -11.81 19.33 3.03
CA LYS A 110 -10.77 20.32 2.69
C LYS A 110 -11.00 21.67 3.37
N LYS A 111 -12.25 22.14 3.41
CA LYS A 111 -12.63 23.40 4.07
C LYS A 111 -12.37 23.32 5.58
N LYS A 112 -12.79 22.23 6.23
CA LYS A 112 -12.53 21.97 7.66
C LYS A 112 -11.04 21.92 7.97
N GLU A 113 -10.23 21.26 7.14
CA GLU A 113 -8.78 21.21 7.34
C GLU A 113 -8.12 22.60 7.24
N LYS A 114 -8.54 23.41 6.26
CA LYS A 114 -8.06 24.79 6.11
C LYS A 114 -8.44 25.65 7.32
N GLU A 115 -9.65 25.49 7.82
CA GLU A 115 -10.13 26.17 9.03
C GLU A 115 -9.35 25.74 10.27
N ARG A 116 -9.13 24.43 10.45
CA ARG A 116 -8.31 23.89 11.54
C ARG A 116 -6.90 24.48 11.52
N LYS A 117 -6.26 24.57 10.35
CA LYS A 117 -4.94 25.21 10.19
C LYS A 117 -4.96 26.70 10.50
N ARG A 118 -6.06 27.41 10.24
CA ARG A 118 -6.21 28.83 10.61
C ARG A 118 -6.35 28.98 12.11
N LYS A 119 -7.23 28.18 12.73
CA LYS A 119 -7.45 28.12 14.18
C LYS A 119 -6.17 27.75 14.93
N GLN A 120 -5.40 26.77 14.45
CA GLN A 120 -4.10 26.42 15.05
C GLN A 120 -3.07 27.56 15.03
N LYS A 121 -3.17 28.50 14.08
CA LYS A 121 -2.26 29.65 13.99
C LYS A 121 -2.69 30.81 14.89
N THR A 122 -3.97 30.88 15.23
CA THR A 122 -4.52 31.93 16.12
C THR A 122 -4.73 31.32 17.50
N PRO A 123 -3.95 31.68 18.53
CA PRO A 123 -4.19 31.18 19.88
C PRO A 123 -5.49 31.80 20.43
N ILE A 124 -6.61 31.12 20.19
CA ILE A 124 -7.92 31.49 20.72
C ILE A 124 -8.08 30.72 22.03
N VAL A 125 -8.08 31.44 23.15
CA VAL A 125 -8.36 30.84 24.46
C VAL A 125 -9.81 30.37 24.48
N GLY A 126 -10.06 29.09 24.78
CA GLY A 126 -11.40 28.53 24.91
C GLY A 126 -12.04 27.96 23.64
N ASP A 127 -11.27 27.65 22.59
CA ASP A 127 -11.80 26.93 21.42
C ASP A 127 -12.21 25.49 21.82
N LEU A 128 -13.53 25.22 21.82
CA LEU A 128 -14.11 23.91 22.15
C LEU A 128 -14.14 22.95 20.95
N THR A 129 -13.86 23.43 19.74
CA THR A 129 -13.92 22.60 18.52
C THR A 129 -13.00 21.38 18.51
N PRO A 130 -11.80 21.39 19.13
CA PRO A 130 -10.99 20.18 19.25
C PRO A 130 -11.65 19.09 20.10
N ILE A 131 -12.40 19.48 21.13
CA ILE A 131 -13.14 18.55 22.00
C ILE A 131 -14.34 17.99 21.22
N GLU A 132 -15.09 18.85 20.54
CA GLU A 132 -16.23 18.42 19.71
C GLU A 132 -15.81 17.46 18.58
N ASP A 133 -14.71 17.75 17.87
CA ASP A 133 -14.19 16.90 16.79
C ASP A 133 -13.63 15.57 17.32
N ALA A 134 -13.12 15.53 18.56
CA ALA A 134 -12.60 14.32 19.19
C ALA A 134 -13.70 13.39 19.73
N LEU A 135 -14.92 13.89 19.92
CA LEU A 135 -16.02 13.14 20.48
C LEU A 135 -16.83 12.40 19.39
N PRO A 136 -17.26 11.15 19.65
CA PRO A 136 -18.15 10.44 18.74
C PRO A 136 -19.53 11.12 18.71
N THR A 137 -20.11 11.28 17.52
CA THR A 137 -21.46 11.84 17.35
C THR A 137 -22.51 10.99 18.06
N LEU A 138 -23.58 11.60 18.59
CA LEU A 138 -24.65 10.90 19.31
C LEU A 138 -25.25 9.74 18.50
N GLU A 139 -25.44 9.91 17.19
CA GLU A 139 -25.90 8.82 16.29
C GLU A 139 -24.98 7.59 16.32
N LEU A 140 -23.67 7.84 16.43
CA LEU A 140 -22.65 6.81 16.48
C LEU A 140 -22.66 6.07 17.82
N LEU A 141 -22.97 6.80 18.91
CA LEU A 141 -23.14 6.24 20.24
C LEU A 141 -24.44 5.42 20.34
N MET A 142 -25.53 5.91 19.76
CA MET A 142 -26.81 5.19 19.68
C MET A 142 -26.73 3.93 18.82
N LYS A 143 -25.92 3.92 17.75
CA LYS A 143 -25.61 2.71 16.96
C LYS A 143 -24.71 1.70 17.69
N LYS A 144 -24.12 2.08 18.83
CA LYS A 144 -23.18 1.26 19.61
C LYS A 144 -23.90 0.33 20.60
N SER A 145 -25.17 0.62 20.96
CA SER A 145 -25.99 -0.21 21.85
C SER A 145 -26.53 -1.47 21.17
N THR A 146 -26.53 -1.51 19.83
CA THR A 146 -26.91 -2.69 19.04
C THR A 146 -25.72 -3.61 18.78
N GLY A 147 -25.14 -4.18 19.85
CA GLY A 147 -24.36 -5.43 19.94
C GLY A 147 -23.18 -5.71 18.98
N GLU A 148 -23.34 -5.59 17.66
CA GLU A 148 -22.42 -6.13 16.65
C GLU A 148 -21.46 -5.09 16.03
N THR A 149 -21.74 -3.80 16.15
CA THR A 149 -20.97 -2.72 15.51
C THR A 149 -19.78 -2.22 16.34
N THR A 150 -19.77 -2.52 17.64
CA THR A 150 -18.79 -2.04 18.64
C THR A 150 -17.36 -2.49 18.35
N LYS A 151 -17.17 -3.76 17.93
CA LYS A 151 -15.85 -4.33 17.62
C LYS A 151 -15.21 -3.68 16.38
N ARG A 152 -16.01 -3.37 15.36
CA ARG A 152 -15.51 -2.76 14.11
C ARG A 152 -15.07 -1.30 14.32
N PHE A 153 -15.69 -0.61 15.26
CA PHE A 153 -15.36 0.79 15.56
C PHE A 153 -14.06 0.95 16.36
N PHE A 154 -13.85 0.11 17.39
CA PHE A 154 -12.57 0.08 18.11
C PHE A 154 -11.39 -0.28 17.19
N ILE A 155 -11.60 -1.20 16.24
CA ILE A 155 -10.59 -1.51 15.21
C ILE A 155 -10.32 -0.30 14.30
N PHE A 156 -11.33 0.51 13.97
CA PHE A 156 -11.16 1.69 13.12
C PHE A 156 -10.40 2.82 13.84
N LEU A 157 -10.70 3.11 15.10
CA LEU A 157 -9.98 4.12 15.90
C LEU A 157 -8.53 3.72 16.18
N HIS A 158 -8.26 2.43 16.46
CA HIS A 158 -6.88 1.96 16.65
C HIS A 158 -6.06 1.89 15.34
N ARG A 159 -6.71 1.96 14.17
CA ARG A 159 -6.04 1.89 12.86
C ARG A 159 -5.46 3.23 12.41
N GLU A 160 -5.87 4.35 13.00
CA GLU A 160 -5.37 5.67 12.61
C GLU A 160 -3.92 5.91 13.09
N ASN A 161 -3.51 5.26 14.19
CA ASN A 161 -2.15 5.32 14.74
C ASN A 161 -1.22 4.17 14.31
N GLN A 162 -1.73 3.20 13.53
CA GLN A 162 -0.89 2.16 12.94
C GLN A 162 -0.39 2.67 11.60
N GLU A 163 0.91 2.92 11.47
CA GLU A 163 1.54 3.20 10.17
C GLU A 163 1.05 2.12 9.19
N LYS A 164 0.35 2.55 8.13
CA LYS A 164 -0.08 1.62 7.07
C LYS A 164 1.15 0.83 6.62
N PRO A 165 1.04 -0.49 6.37
CA PRO A 165 2.17 -1.27 5.89
C PRO A 165 2.76 -0.55 4.68
N ARG A 166 4.04 -0.18 4.76
CA ARG A 166 4.69 0.64 3.74
C ARG A 166 4.54 -0.07 2.39
N PRO A 167 4.15 0.65 1.33
CA PRO A 167 4.04 0.04 0.01
C PRO A 167 5.39 -0.56 -0.39
N ILE A 168 5.34 -1.66 -1.16
CA ILE A 168 6.55 -2.31 -1.68
C ILE A 168 7.41 -1.24 -2.38
N PRO A 169 8.71 -1.11 -2.04
CA PRO A 169 9.58 -0.13 -2.66
C PRO A 169 9.68 -0.32 -4.18
N GLN A 170 9.92 0.77 -4.91
CA GLN A 170 10.11 0.73 -6.37
C GLN A 170 11.19 -0.28 -6.78
N GLU A 171 10.98 -0.95 -7.90
CA GLU A 171 11.88 -1.99 -8.42
C GLU A 171 13.34 -1.54 -8.52
N LYS A 172 13.59 -0.31 -8.98
CA LYS A 172 14.94 0.27 -9.07
C LYS A 172 15.63 0.34 -7.72
N LYS A 173 14.91 0.77 -6.67
CA LYS A 173 15.45 0.82 -5.30
C LYS A 173 15.77 -0.57 -4.78
N ARG A 174 14.88 -1.54 -5.02
CA ARG A 174 15.09 -2.95 -4.64
C ARG A 174 16.30 -3.56 -5.32
N LYS A 175 16.46 -3.35 -6.63
CA LYS A 175 17.63 -3.81 -7.38
C LYS A 175 18.92 -3.19 -6.87
N LYS A 176 18.91 -1.88 -6.57
CA LYS A 176 20.06 -1.19 -5.99
C LYS A 176 20.44 -1.77 -4.63
N GLN A 177 19.47 -1.93 -3.73
CA GLN A 177 19.68 -2.55 -2.41
C GLN A 177 20.25 -3.97 -2.55
N LEU A 178 19.68 -4.79 -3.44
CA LEU A 178 20.18 -6.14 -3.68
C LEU A 178 21.65 -6.15 -4.12
N LEU A 179 22.05 -5.25 -5.02
CA LEU A 179 23.46 -5.14 -5.46
C LEU A 179 24.37 -4.68 -4.32
N GLU A 180 23.92 -3.70 -3.53
CA GLU A 180 24.63 -3.24 -2.34
C GLU A 180 24.83 -4.40 -1.35
N ASP A 181 23.79 -5.18 -1.08
CA ASP A 181 23.84 -6.35 -0.20
C ASP A 181 24.81 -7.41 -0.73
N ILE A 182 24.76 -7.75 -2.03
CA ILE A 182 25.70 -8.71 -2.65
C ILE A 182 27.15 -8.24 -2.48
N THR A 183 27.43 -6.95 -2.73
CA THR A 183 28.78 -6.41 -2.56
C THR A 183 29.23 -6.44 -1.10
N LEU A 184 28.33 -6.21 -0.16
CA LEU A 184 28.60 -6.30 1.27
C LEU A 184 28.92 -7.74 1.68
N PHE A 185 28.13 -8.71 1.21
CA PHE A 185 28.37 -10.13 1.49
C PHE A 185 29.73 -10.60 0.99
N HIS A 186 30.13 -10.22 -0.22
CA HIS A 186 31.46 -10.53 -0.74
C HIS A 186 32.57 -10.00 0.17
N LYS A 187 32.44 -8.76 0.66
CA LYS A 187 33.41 -8.16 1.59
C LYS A 187 33.49 -8.93 2.92
N ILE A 188 32.33 -9.29 3.49
CA ILE A 188 32.27 -10.04 4.76
C ILE A 188 32.95 -11.41 4.60
N VAL A 189 32.63 -12.14 3.53
CA VAL A 189 33.22 -13.46 3.26
C VAL A 189 34.74 -13.38 3.02
N GLN A 190 35.24 -12.27 2.47
CA GLN A 190 36.67 -12.05 2.27
C GLN A 190 37.42 -11.74 3.57
N HIS A 191 36.74 -11.21 4.59
CA HIS A 191 37.39 -10.75 5.82
C HIS A 191 37.96 -11.92 6.66
N PRO A 192 39.22 -11.83 7.13
CA PRO A 192 39.89 -12.94 7.83
C PRO A 192 39.16 -13.35 9.11
N LEU A 193 38.75 -12.39 9.95
CA LEU A 193 38.03 -12.66 11.21
C LEU A 193 36.74 -13.48 11.00
N PHE A 194 36.03 -13.21 9.90
CA PHE A 194 34.80 -13.92 9.57
C PHE A 194 35.06 -15.35 9.10
N LYS A 195 36.17 -15.58 8.39
CA LYS A 195 36.61 -16.93 7.97
C LYS A 195 37.04 -17.78 9.16
N GLU A 196 37.71 -17.18 10.14
CA GLU A 196 38.16 -17.87 11.35
C GLU A 196 36.97 -18.20 12.26
N ASN A 197 36.11 -17.23 12.57
CA ASN A 197 35.02 -17.41 13.54
C ASN A 197 33.77 -16.56 13.18
N ALA A 198 33.04 -16.97 12.15
CA ALA A 198 31.85 -16.26 11.66
C ALA A 198 30.83 -15.90 12.76
N SER A 199 30.49 -16.87 13.62
CA SER A 199 29.50 -16.64 14.69
C SER A 199 29.98 -15.65 15.76
N GLY A 200 31.28 -15.63 16.06
CA GLY A 200 31.90 -14.70 17.01
C GLY A 200 31.90 -13.28 16.47
N THR A 201 32.37 -13.09 15.23
CA THR A 201 32.38 -11.79 14.56
C THR A 201 30.97 -11.20 14.43
N ILE A 202 29.96 -12.02 14.11
CA ILE A 202 28.56 -11.56 14.06
C ILE A 202 28.10 -11.09 15.45
N LYS A 203 28.36 -11.84 16.52
CA LYS A 203 27.97 -11.48 17.88
C LYS A 203 28.62 -10.17 18.33
N GLU A 204 29.91 -10.01 18.08
CA GLU A 204 30.66 -8.79 18.40
C GLU A 204 30.10 -7.58 17.63
N HIS A 205 29.86 -7.75 16.32
CA HIS A 205 29.27 -6.69 15.50
C HIS A 205 27.87 -6.29 16.00
N LEU A 206 27.02 -7.25 16.37
CA LEU A 206 25.70 -6.97 16.96
C LEU A 206 25.82 -6.21 18.28
N LYS A 207 26.78 -6.58 19.13
CA LYS A 207 27.04 -5.89 20.40
C LYS A 207 27.42 -4.43 20.15
N HIS A 208 28.41 -4.18 19.28
CA HIS A 208 28.82 -2.83 18.92
C HIS A 208 27.67 -2.01 18.30
N LYS A 209 26.84 -2.63 17.45
CA LYS A 209 25.69 -1.94 16.85
C LYS A 209 24.67 -1.50 17.90
N LEU A 210 24.36 -2.36 18.88
CA LEU A 210 23.45 -2.01 19.97
C LEU A 210 24.01 -0.89 20.86
N GLU A 211 25.31 -0.88 21.12
CA GLU A 211 25.97 0.18 21.89
C GLU A 211 25.91 1.53 21.15
N MET A 212 26.14 1.53 19.83
CA MET A 212 26.02 2.73 18.99
C MET A 212 24.59 3.31 19.00
N GLU A 213 23.57 2.48 18.82
CA GLU A 213 22.16 2.92 18.86
C GLU A 213 21.81 3.52 20.23
N GLN A 214 22.28 2.91 21.33
CA GLN A 214 22.09 3.44 22.69
C GLN A 214 22.80 4.78 22.91
N GLU A 215 24.00 4.97 22.37
CA GLU A 215 24.72 6.24 22.43
C GLU A 215 24.04 7.34 21.62
N GLU A 216 23.53 7.01 20.42
CA GLU A 216 22.74 7.92 19.59
C GLU A 216 21.48 8.40 20.32
N ASP A 217 20.74 7.48 20.95
CA ASP A 217 19.56 7.80 21.75
C ASP A 217 19.91 8.70 22.95
N ARG A 218 21.01 8.38 23.66
CA ARG A 218 21.51 9.22 24.77
C ARG A 218 21.90 10.62 24.30
N LEU A 219 22.52 10.74 23.13
CA LEU A 219 22.89 12.02 22.54
C LEU A 219 21.66 12.80 22.07
N ALA A 220 20.65 12.13 21.51
CA ALA A 220 19.38 12.75 21.13
C ALA A 220 18.67 13.35 22.35
N LEU A 221 18.59 12.60 23.46
CA LEU A 221 18.03 13.07 24.73
C LEU A 221 18.81 14.26 25.31
N LYS A 222 20.14 14.23 25.25
CA LYS A 222 20.98 15.37 25.68
C LYS A 222 20.74 16.61 24.82
N LYS A 223 20.61 16.45 23.49
CA LYS A 223 20.30 17.55 22.56
C LYS A 223 18.92 18.14 22.84
N GLU A 224 17.91 17.30 23.01
CA GLU A 224 16.54 17.72 23.30
C GLU A 224 16.45 18.47 24.65
N LYS A 225 17.12 17.95 25.69
CA LYS A 225 17.23 18.63 26.99
C LYS A 225 17.90 20.01 26.88
N ASN A 226 18.98 20.10 26.10
CA ASN A 226 19.71 21.36 25.90
C ASN A 226 18.90 22.36 25.06
N GLU A 227 18.09 21.88 24.10
CA GLU A 227 17.18 22.71 23.33
C GLU A 227 16.02 23.25 24.19
N MET A 228 15.48 22.45 25.12
CA MET A 228 14.47 22.92 26.08
C MET A 228 15.03 23.99 27.01
N LEU A 229 16.26 23.83 27.50
CA LEU A 229 16.94 24.82 28.34
C LEU A 229 17.19 26.16 27.62
N ARG A 230 17.37 26.15 26.30
CA ARG A 230 17.53 27.37 25.49
C ARG A 230 16.21 28.09 25.16
N LYS A 231 15.07 27.42 25.34
CA LYS A 231 13.73 27.96 25.04
C LYS A 231 13.02 28.55 26.27
N MET A 232 13.59 28.37 27.47
CA MET A 232 13.20 29.10 28.69
C MET A 232 14.02 30.38 28.79
#